data_AF-A0A524IL58-F1
#
_entry.id   AF-A0A524IL58-F1
#
_cell.length_a   1.000
_cell.length_b   1.000
_cell.length_c   1.000
_cell.angle_alpha   90.00
_cell.angle_beta   90.00
_cell.angle_gamma   90.00
#
_symmetry.space_group_name_H-M   'P 1'
#
loop_
_entity.id
_entity.type
_entity.pdbx_description
1 polymer ?
#
loop_
_entity_poly.entity_id
_entity_poly.type
_entity_poly.pdbx_seq_one_letter_code
_entity_poly.pdbx_strand_id
1 'polypeptide(L)'
;MEFFLAGRNVPRVLLFFTMAATNFSAFTIFGLSGAGYRMGYAFYPVMGFGTGFMALSMYIIGTRIAKLAGGRGYITPSDFFYDRYQSIWLKRTVSIIMIVFTLPYLSLQAMAAGSSLFSITGIPYVWGALIVTVFVMCYVFLGGMRSVIWTDLIQAVMMIGLTTAGFIIIAAKAGGFTRVHADLFTTLGGHFSRPGTGAPMTPGIWIGYMVLWFVSVPM
;
A
#
# COMPACT_ATOMS: atom_id res chain seq x y z
N MET A 1 -21.90 1.14 -14.10
CA MET A 1 -20.49 0.90 -14.51
C MET A 1 -19.62 2.13 -14.32
N GLU A 2 -20.08 3.33 -14.64
CA GLU A 2 -19.25 4.55 -14.53
C GLU A 2 -18.67 4.78 -13.13
N PHE A 3 -19.50 4.63 -12.09
CA PHE A 3 -19.09 4.81 -10.70
C PHE A 3 -17.96 3.84 -10.27
N PHE A 4 -18.04 2.56 -10.65
CA PHE A 4 -17.11 1.51 -10.20
C PHE A 4 -15.93 1.27 -11.14
N LEU A 5 -16.07 1.61 -12.43
CA LEU A 5 -15.11 1.23 -13.47
C LEU A 5 -14.62 2.42 -14.30
N ALA A 6 -15.08 3.65 -14.02
CA ALA A 6 -14.74 4.84 -14.80
C ALA A 6 -14.96 4.65 -16.32
N GLY A 7 -16.00 3.89 -16.69
CA GLY A 7 -16.31 3.57 -18.08
C GLY A 7 -15.30 2.66 -18.78
N ARG A 8 -14.36 2.05 -18.03
CA ARG A 8 -13.25 1.21 -18.53
C ARG A 8 -12.30 1.89 -19.52
N ASN A 9 -12.37 3.22 -19.62
CA ASN A 9 -11.58 4.03 -20.54
C ASN A 9 -10.54 4.88 -19.80
N VAL A 10 -9.81 4.24 -18.88
CA VAL A 10 -8.75 4.92 -18.12
C VAL A 10 -7.41 4.75 -18.85
N PRO A 11 -6.70 5.85 -19.19
CA PRO A 11 -5.35 5.80 -19.72
C PRO A 11 -4.41 4.94 -18.88
N ARG A 12 -3.57 4.12 -19.53
CA ARG A 12 -2.64 3.20 -18.84
C ARG A 12 -1.73 3.88 -17.83
N VAL A 13 -1.30 5.11 -18.12
CA VAL A 13 -0.46 5.91 -17.21
C VAL A 13 -1.22 6.25 -15.92
N LEU A 14 -2.48 6.67 -16.03
CA LEU A 14 -3.31 6.95 -14.86
C LEU A 14 -3.56 5.68 -14.04
N LEU A 15 -3.85 4.56 -14.70
CA LEU A 15 -3.97 3.26 -14.01
C LEU A 15 -2.69 2.87 -13.27
N PHE A 16 -1.52 3.11 -13.85
CA PHE A 16 -0.24 2.85 -13.18
C PHE A 16 -0.10 3.67 -11.90
N PHE A 17 -0.38 4.98 -11.96
CA PHE A 17 -0.33 5.83 -10.77
C PHE A 17 -1.37 5.46 -9.73
N THR A 18 -2.60 5.10 -10.12
CA THR A 18 -3.63 4.57 -9.22
C THR A 18 -3.16 3.29 -8.53
N MET A 19 -2.60 2.33 -9.28
CA MET A 19 -2.07 1.08 -8.70
C MET A 19 -0.90 1.35 -7.75
N ALA A 20 0.01 2.26 -8.12
CA ALA A 20 1.12 2.64 -7.28
C ALA A 20 0.66 3.36 -6.00
N ALA A 21 -0.23 4.34 -6.11
CA ALA A 21 -0.79 5.09 -4.99
C ALA A 21 -1.55 4.16 -4.03
N THR A 22 -2.36 3.23 -4.57
CA THR A 22 -3.09 2.23 -3.77
C THR A 22 -2.14 1.34 -2.96
N ASN A 23 -0.98 1.01 -3.53
CA ASN A 23 0.06 0.25 -2.84
C ASN A 23 0.83 1.08 -1.80
N PHE A 24 0.92 2.39 -2.00
CA PHE A 24 1.57 3.31 -1.07
C PHE A 24 0.59 3.82 -0.02
N SER A 25 0.50 3.11 1.10
CA SER A 25 -0.45 3.42 2.16
C SER A 25 0.23 3.87 3.45
N ALA A 26 -0.58 4.12 4.48
CA ALA A 26 -0.16 4.28 5.86
C ALA A 26 0.83 3.19 6.32
N PHE A 27 0.61 1.94 5.88
CA PHE A 27 1.53 0.85 6.15
C PHE A 27 2.92 1.11 5.56
N THR A 28 2.97 1.63 4.33
CA THR A 28 4.26 1.89 3.67
C THR A 28 4.99 3.07 4.30
N ILE A 29 4.29 4.14 4.69
CA ILE A 29 4.96 5.29 5.32
C ILE A 29 5.37 4.97 6.76
N PHE A 30 4.44 4.54 7.61
CA PHE A 30 4.69 4.36 9.05
C PHE A 30 5.23 2.97 9.39
N GLY A 31 4.75 1.93 8.70
CA GLY A 31 5.19 0.56 8.92
C GLY A 31 6.62 0.34 8.45
N LEU A 32 6.96 0.76 7.22
CA LEU A 32 8.33 0.62 6.68
C LEU A 32 9.35 1.43 7.48
N SER A 33 9.06 2.71 7.75
CA SER A 33 9.98 3.58 8.50
C SER A 33 10.13 3.10 9.95
N GLY A 34 9.04 2.72 10.61
CA GLY A 34 9.08 2.17 11.98
C GLY A 34 9.80 0.82 12.05
N ALA A 35 9.64 -0.04 11.04
CA ALA A 35 10.38 -1.27 10.92
C ALA A 35 11.88 -1.02 10.70
N GLY A 36 12.24 -0.05 9.84
CA GLY A 36 13.63 0.37 9.65
C GLY A 36 14.25 0.93 10.94
N TYR A 37 13.49 1.70 11.72
CA TYR A 37 13.94 2.22 13.01
C TYR A 37 14.20 1.09 14.03
N ARG A 38 13.34 0.08 14.11
CA ARG A 38 13.48 -1.02 15.09
C ARG A 38 14.46 -2.12 14.68
N MET A 39 14.42 -2.53 13.41
CA MET A 39 15.07 -3.74 12.90
C MET A 39 16.22 -3.45 11.94
N GLY A 40 16.36 -2.20 11.49
CA GLY A 40 17.39 -1.79 10.54
C GLY A 40 17.08 -2.17 9.10
N TYR A 41 18.13 -2.30 8.30
CA TYR A 41 18.03 -2.49 6.86
C TYR A 41 17.55 -3.86 6.42
N ALA A 42 17.51 -4.85 7.32
CA ALA A 42 17.09 -6.20 6.99
C ALA A 42 15.66 -6.26 6.40
N PHE A 43 14.80 -5.30 6.73
CA PHE A 43 13.41 -5.25 6.28
C PHE A 43 13.23 -4.64 4.87
N TYR A 44 14.09 -3.72 4.43
CA TYR A 44 13.90 -3.05 3.13
C TYR A 44 13.97 -4.00 1.93
N PRO A 45 14.90 -4.98 1.87
CA PRO A 45 14.89 -5.96 0.78
C PRO A 45 13.61 -6.79 0.76
N VAL A 46 13.04 -7.16 1.93
CA VAL A 46 11.76 -7.89 1.98
C VAL A 46 10.67 -7.08 1.29
N MET A 47 10.61 -5.79 1.59
CA MET A 47 9.62 -4.88 1.01
C MET A 47 9.85 -4.67 -0.48
N GLY A 48 11.10 -4.44 -0.90
CA GLY A 48 11.45 -4.22 -2.31
C GLY A 48 11.19 -5.45 -3.19
N PHE A 49 11.72 -6.62 -2.81
CA PHE A 49 11.50 -7.85 -3.57
C PHE A 49 10.05 -8.31 -3.49
N GLY A 50 9.42 -8.18 -2.32
CA GLY A 50 8.00 -8.46 -2.17
C GLY A 50 7.17 -7.62 -3.13
N THR A 51 7.31 -6.28 -3.13
CA THR A 51 6.51 -5.41 -4.01
C THR A 51 6.79 -5.73 -5.47
N GLY A 52 8.04 -6.10 -5.81
CA GLY A 52 8.40 -6.58 -7.14
C GLY A 52 7.66 -7.87 -7.53
N PHE A 53 7.60 -8.88 -6.66
CA PHE A 53 6.86 -10.11 -6.92
C PHE A 53 5.35 -9.90 -7.00
N MET A 54 4.82 -9.00 -6.18
CA MET A 54 3.44 -8.54 -6.31
C MET A 54 3.18 -7.91 -7.68
N ALA A 55 4.02 -6.97 -8.12
CA ALA A 55 3.86 -6.34 -9.44
C ALA A 55 3.94 -7.39 -10.57
N LEU A 56 4.81 -8.39 -10.42
CA LEU A 56 4.91 -9.51 -11.35
C LEU A 56 3.64 -10.37 -11.37
N SER A 57 3.07 -10.70 -10.21
CA SER A 57 1.82 -11.47 -10.15
C SER A 57 0.64 -10.69 -10.72
N MET A 58 0.56 -9.38 -10.47
CA MET A 58 -0.43 -8.49 -11.10
C MET A 58 -0.27 -8.45 -12.62
N TYR A 59 0.97 -8.42 -13.12
CA TYR A 59 1.22 -8.45 -14.55
C TYR A 59 0.82 -9.79 -15.19
N ILE A 60 1.18 -10.93 -14.58
CA ILE A 60 0.94 -12.26 -15.15
C ILE A 60 -0.53 -12.68 -15.01
N ILE A 61 -1.11 -12.52 -13.82
CA ILE A 61 -2.45 -12.99 -13.45
C ILE A 61 -3.46 -11.88 -13.68
N GLY A 62 -3.21 -10.69 -13.13
CA GLY A 62 -4.13 -9.55 -13.17
C GLY A 62 -4.45 -9.10 -14.60
N THR A 63 -3.47 -9.03 -15.51
CA THR A 63 -3.75 -8.64 -16.91
C THR A 63 -4.64 -9.65 -17.65
N ARG A 64 -4.53 -10.95 -17.33
CA ARG A 64 -5.39 -12.00 -17.91
C ARG A 64 -6.82 -11.88 -17.37
N ILE A 65 -6.96 -11.70 -16.04
CA ILE A 65 -8.27 -11.50 -15.41
C ILE A 65 -8.92 -10.20 -15.91
N ALA A 66 -8.16 -9.12 -16.07
CA ALA A 66 -8.66 -7.85 -16.60
C ALA A 66 -9.20 -7.97 -18.04
N LYS A 67 -8.51 -8.75 -18.90
CA LYS A 67 -9.01 -9.05 -20.26
C LYS A 67 -10.31 -9.85 -20.23
N LEU A 68 -10.40 -10.87 -19.36
CA LEU A 68 -11.62 -11.66 -19.18
C LEU A 68 -12.76 -10.80 -18.63
N ALA A 69 -12.49 -9.95 -17.64
CA ALA A 69 -13.45 -8.99 -17.10
C ALA A 69 -13.96 -8.05 -18.19
N GLY A 70 -13.07 -7.60 -19.07
CA GLY A 70 -13.35 -6.87 -20.31
C GLY A 70 -14.47 -7.52 -21.12
N GLY A 71 -14.25 -8.76 -21.57
CA GLY A 71 -15.18 -9.47 -22.46
C GLY A 71 -16.41 -10.07 -21.78
N ARG A 72 -16.34 -10.40 -20.49
CA ARG A 72 -17.42 -11.10 -19.74
C ARG A 72 -18.18 -10.22 -18.76
N GLY A 73 -17.85 -8.93 -18.69
CA GLY A 73 -18.60 -7.96 -17.89
C GLY A 73 -18.40 -8.07 -16.37
N TYR A 74 -17.31 -8.67 -15.89
CA TYR A 74 -17.04 -8.76 -14.45
C TYR A 74 -16.88 -7.36 -13.83
N ILE A 75 -17.48 -7.18 -12.65
CA ILE A 75 -17.37 -5.94 -11.87
C ILE A 75 -16.49 -6.18 -10.63
N THR A 76 -16.53 -7.38 -10.08
CA THR A 76 -15.80 -7.77 -8.87
C THR A 76 -14.91 -8.99 -9.15
N PRO A 77 -13.81 -9.17 -8.39
CA PRO A 77 -12.99 -10.38 -8.53
C PRO A 77 -13.77 -11.68 -8.24
N SER A 78 -14.82 -11.64 -7.42
CA SER A 78 -15.66 -12.82 -7.16
C SER A 78 -16.49 -13.27 -8.36
N ASP A 79 -16.75 -12.39 -9.34
CA ASP A 79 -17.43 -12.74 -10.59
C ASP A 79 -16.62 -13.74 -11.41
N PHE A 80 -15.27 -13.63 -11.39
CA PHE A 80 -14.39 -14.60 -12.04
C PHE A 80 -14.57 -16.01 -11.45
N PHE A 81 -14.66 -16.13 -10.13
CA PHE A 81 -14.87 -17.43 -9.48
C PHE A 81 -16.25 -18.01 -9.79
N TYR A 82 -17.28 -17.16 -9.84
CA TYR A 82 -18.59 -17.61 -10.27
C TYR A 82 -18.58 -18.13 -11.71
N ASP A 83 -17.99 -17.37 -12.63
CA ASP A 83 -17.95 -17.76 -14.03
C ASP A 83 -17.12 -19.02 -14.29
N ARG A 84 -16.03 -19.22 -13.52
CA ARG A 84 -15.17 -20.40 -13.68
C ARG A 84 -15.72 -21.68 -13.05
N TYR A 85 -16.38 -21.56 -11.90
CA TYR A 85 -16.82 -22.70 -11.08
C TYR A 85 -18.34 -22.87 -11.01
N GLN A 86 -19.10 -21.93 -11.57
CA GLN A 86 -20.57 -21.92 -11.58
C GLN A 86 -21.19 -22.09 -10.18
N SER A 87 -20.48 -21.64 -9.13
CA SER A 87 -20.87 -21.80 -7.73
C SER A 87 -21.16 -20.46 -7.08
N ILE A 88 -22.44 -20.23 -6.75
CA ILE A 88 -22.87 -19.03 -6.02
C ILE A 88 -22.31 -18.99 -4.60
N TRP A 89 -22.13 -20.15 -3.98
CA TRP A 89 -21.52 -20.26 -2.65
C TRP A 89 -20.08 -19.76 -2.67
N LEU A 90 -19.29 -20.21 -3.67
CA LEU A 90 -17.91 -19.75 -3.82
C LEU A 90 -17.84 -18.24 -4.05
N LYS A 91 -18.70 -17.69 -4.93
CA LYS A 91 -18.81 -16.24 -5.16
C LYS A 91 -19.03 -15.46 -3.86
N ARG A 92 -20.01 -15.90 -3.06
CA ARG A 92 -20.37 -15.25 -1.79
C ARG A 92 -19.23 -15.33 -0.79
N THR A 93 -18.63 -16.51 -0.63
CA THR A 93 -17.50 -16.71 0.29
C THR A 93 -16.32 -15.82 -0.06
N VAL A 94 -15.92 -15.77 -1.34
CA VAL A 94 -14.83 -14.88 -1.79
C VAL A 94 -15.18 -13.41 -1.53
N SER A 95 -16.40 -12.98 -1.84
CA SER A 95 -16.85 -11.60 -1.61
C SER A 95 -16.83 -11.22 -0.12
N ILE A 96 -17.31 -12.11 0.75
CA ILE A 96 -17.30 -11.89 2.21
C ILE A 96 -15.87 -11.80 2.73
N ILE A 97 -14.99 -12.72 2.31
CA ILE A 97 -13.57 -12.69 2.68
C ILE A 97 -12.97 -11.34 2.26
N MET A 98 -13.15 -10.91 1.00
CA MET A 98 -12.63 -9.62 0.54
C MET A 98 -13.12 -8.45 1.39
N ILE A 99 -14.41 -8.39 1.73
CA ILE A 99 -14.98 -7.33 2.57
C ILE A 99 -14.36 -7.36 3.98
N VAL A 100 -14.36 -8.53 4.62
CA VAL A 100 -13.87 -8.70 6.00
C VAL A 100 -12.39 -8.32 6.11
N PHE A 101 -11.55 -8.73 5.16
CA PHE A 101 -10.13 -8.41 5.17
C PHE A 101 -9.82 -6.96 4.73
N THR A 102 -10.75 -6.27 4.08
CA THR A 102 -10.62 -4.84 3.76
C THR A 102 -10.86 -3.95 4.98
N LEU A 103 -11.70 -4.36 5.94
CA LEU A 103 -12.01 -3.53 7.12
C LEU A 103 -10.79 -3.22 7.99
N PRO A 104 -9.92 -4.19 8.36
CA PRO A 104 -8.66 -3.89 9.05
C PRO A 104 -7.73 -3.00 8.24
N TYR A 105 -7.72 -3.15 6.91
CA TYR A 105 -6.88 -2.31 6.06
C TYR A 105 -7.35 -0.84 6.07
N LEU A 106 -8.66 -0.60 6.04
CA LEU A 106 -9.24 0.73 6.15
C LEU A 106 -9.01 1.36 7.54
N SER A 107 -9.09 0.56 8.61
CA SER A 107 -8.85 1.06 9.96
C SER A 107 -7.41 1.57 10.14
N LEU A 108 -6.41 0.88 9.55
CA LEU A 108 -5.01 1.34 9.56
C LEU A 108 -4.83 2.73 8.93
N GLN A 109 -5.58 3.04 7.86
CA GLN A 109 -5.51 4.34 7.21
C GLN A 109 -6.12 5.44 8.09
N ALA A 110 -7.27 5.18 8.71
CA ALA A 110 -7.89 6.11 9.65
C ALA A 110 -7.01 6.37 10.88
N MET A 111 -6.36 5.32 11.41
CA MET A 111 -5.41 5.41 12.53
C MET A 111 -4.22 6.31 12.18
N ALA A 112 -3.64 6.13 10.99
CA ALA A 112 -2.53 6.93 10.53
C ALA A 112 -2.92 8.40 10.31
N ALA A 113 -4.09 8.65 9.73
CA ALA A 113 -4.62 10.01 9.55
C ALA A 113 -4.82 10.72 10.90
N GLY A 114 -5.49 10.07 11.85
CA GLY A 114 -5.74 10.63 13.19
C GLY A 114 -4.45 10.92 13.96
N SER A 115 -3.49 9.99 13.92
CA SER A 115 -2.19 10.15 14.61
C SER A 115 -1.35 11.27 13.99
N SER A 116 -1.36 11.38 12.66
CA SER A 116 -0.67 12.45 11.93
C SER A 116 -1.27 13.81 12.25
N LEU A 117 -2.59 13.92 12.24
CA LEU A 117 -3.27 15.18 12.51
C LEU A 117 -3.08 15.63 13.97
N PHE A 118 -3.18 14.71 14.93
CA PHE A 118 -2.87 14.98 16.33
C PHE A 118 -1.43 15.51 16.51
N SER A 119 -0.46 14.91 15.82
CA SER A 119 0.96 15.30 15.93
C SER A 119 1.25 16.71 15.38
N ILE A 120 0.44 17.21 14.44
CA ILE A 120 0.65 18.51 13.78
C ILE A 120 -0.20 19.61 14.44
N THR A 121 -1.45 19.33 14.80
CA THR A 121 -2.43 20.34 15.23
C THR A 121 -2.88 20.20 16.68
N GLY A 122 -2.58 19.07 17.33
CA GLY A 122 -3.09 18.75 18.66
C GLY A 122 -4.57 18.32 18.70
N ILE A 123 -5.26 18.25 17.56
CA ILE A 123 -6.65 17.76 17.50
C ILE A 123 -6.69 16.32 18.02
N PRO A 124 -7.57 15.97 18.98
CA PRO A 124 -7.60 14.63 19.54
C PRO A 124 -7.75 13.56 18.47
N TYR A 125 -7.00 12.46 18.63
CA TYR A 125 -6.87 11.37 17.67
C TYR A 125 -8.21 10.93 17.03
N VAL A 126 -9.24 10.71 17.85
CA VAL A 126 -10.56 10.23 17.38
C VAL A 126 -11.20 11.24 16.43
N TRP A 127 -11.18 12.52 16.79
CA TRP A 127 -11.71 13.58 15.95
C TRP A 127 -10.91 13.74 14.67
N GLY A 128 -9.58 13.67 14.76
CA GLY A 128 -8.73 13.75 13.59
C GLY A 128 -8.96 12.61 12.59
N ALA A 129 -9.08 11.38 13.09
CA ALA A 129 -9.41 10.22 12.27
C ALA A 129 -10.79 10.35 11.61
N LEU A 130 -11.81 10.79 12.37
CA LEU A 130 -13.16 10.99 11.85
C LEU A 130 -13.21 12.06 10.75
N ILE A 131 -12.58 13.21 10.97
CA ILE A 131 -12.56 14.32 9.99
C ILE A 131 -12.01 13.85 8.65
N VAL A 132 -10.83 13.21 8.67
CA VAL A 132 -10.19 12.74 7.42
C VAL A 132 -11.00 11.63 6.76
N THR A 133 -11.51 10.67 7.55
CA THR A 133 -12.29 9.56 7.00
C THR A 133 -13.59 10.05 6.36
N VAL A 134 -14.33 10.95 7.02
CA VAL A 134 -15.56 11.54 6.47
C VAL A 134 -15.28 12.34 5.21
N PHE A 135 -14.24 13.17 5.23
CA PHE A 135 -13.82 13.93 4.05
C PHE A 135 -13.52 13.00 2.86
N VAL A 136 -12.79 11.89 3.11
CA VAL A 136 -12.51 10.89 2.09
C VAL A 136 -13.78 10.23 1.57
N MET A 137 -14.65 9.78 2.46
CA MET A 137 -15.92 9.17 2.08
C MET A 137 -16.75 10.13 1.20
N CYS A 138 -16.85 11.40 1.56
CA CYS A 138 -17.62 12.38 0.78
C CYS A 138 -17.13 12.48 -0.68
N TYR A 139 -15.83 12.68 -0.93
CA TYR A 139 -15.36 12.83 -2.32
C TYR A 139 -15.42 11.51 -3.10
N VAL A 140 -15.28 10.36 -2.44
CA VAL A 140 -15.42 9.04 -3.08
C VAL A 140 -16.87 8.79 -3.48
N PHE A 141 -17.83 9.05 -2.59
CA PHE A 141 -19.26 8.88 -2.88
C PHE A 141 -19.76 9.83 -3.97
N LEU A 142 -19.25 11.07 -4.00
CA LEU A 142 -19.65 12.05 -5.01
C LEU A 142 -18.98 11.80 -6.36
N GLY A 143 -17.72 11.37 -6.37
CA GLY A 143 -16.90 11.35 -7.58
C GLY A 143 -16.66 9.98 -8.21
N GLY A 144 -16.88 8.88 -7.48
CA GLY A 144 -16.63 7.51 -7.95
C GLY A 144 -15.18 7.24 -8.38
N MET A 145 -14.98 6.16 -9.13
CA MET A 145 -13.66 5.68 -9.57
C MET A 145 -12.84 6.75 -10.33
N ARG A 146 -13.48 7.63 -11.12
CA ARG A 146 -12.75 8.71 -11.82
C ARG A 146 -12.13 9.70 -10.86
N SER A 147 -12.86 10.10 -9.80
CA SER A 147 -12.34 10.99 -8.77
C SER A 147 -11.15 10.35 -8.06
N VAL A 148 -11.28 9.06 -7.69
CA VAL A 148 -10.21 8.28 -7.07
C VAL A 148 -8.94 8.27 -7.94
N ILE A 149 -9.06 8.00 -9.24
CA ILE A 149 -7.91 7.97 -10.15
C ILE A 149 -7.15 9.31 -10.18
N TRP A 150 -7.88 10.43 -10.20
CA TRP A 150 -7.26 11.75 -10.20
C TRP A 150 -6.64 12.11 -8.85
N THR A 151 -7.32 11.80 -7.75
CA THR A 151 -6.76 12.02 -6.41
C THR A 151 -5.51 11.18 -6.18
N ASP A 152 -5.50 9.94 -6.64
CA ASP A 152 -4.35 9.03 -6.52
C ASP A 152 -3.12 9.56 -7.24
N LEU A 153 -3.29 10.10 -8.46
CA LEU A 153 -2.18 10.70 -9.20
C LEU A 153 -1.56 11.86 -8.42
N ILE A 154 -2.39 12.78 -7.92
CA ILE A 154 -1.93 13.95 -7.17
C ILE A 154 -1.23 13.50 -5.89
N GLN A 155 -1.85 12.57 -5.15
CA GLN A 155 -1.30 12.03 -3.90
C GLN A 155 0.03 11.29 -4.12
N ALA A 156 0.16 10.52 -5.20
CA ALA A 156 1.41 9.85 -5.55
C ALA A 156 2.55 10.84 -5.79
N VAL A 157 2.28 11.89 -6.58
CA VAL A 157 3.28 12.94 -6.87
C VAL A 157 3.65 13.71 -5.59
N MET A 158 2.66 14.09 -4.79
CA MET A 158 2.88 14.76 -3.50
C MET A 158 3.70 13.88 -2.56
N MET A 159 3.40 12.58 -2.47
CA MET A 159 4.09 11.68 -1.56
C MET A 159 5.57 11.56 -1.93
N ILE A 160 5.89 11.39 -3.22
CA ILE A 160 7.28 11.36 -3.70
C ILE A 160 7.98 12.68 -3.36
N GLY A 161 7.39 13.81 -3.75
CA GLY A 161 7.99 15.13 -3.52
C GLY A 161 8.24 15.44 -2.05
N LEU A 162 7.23 15.24 -1.19
CA LEU A 162 7.33 15.53 0.23
C LEU A 162 8.28 14.57 0.96
N THR A 163 8.29 13.29 0.59
CA THR A 163 9.21 12.30 1.20
C THR A 163 10.66 12.60 0.79
N THR A 164 10.92 12.91 -0.48
CA THR A 164 12.25 13.30 -0.95
C THR A 164 12.72 14.59 -0.30
N ALA A 165 11.86 15.61 -0.22
CA ALA A 165 12.18 16.87 0.45
C ALA A 165 12.48 16.66 1.94
N GLY A 166 11.64 15.87 2.63
CA GLY A 166 11.85 15.50 4.04
C GLY A 166 13.19 14.80 4.26
N PHE A 167 13.52 13.82 3.41
CA PHE A 167 14.80 13.13 3.45
C PHE A 167 15.99 14.08 3.28
N ILE A 168 15.97 14.97 2.28
CA ILE A 168 17.05 15.93 2.02
C ILE A 168 17.22 16.88 3.21
N ILE A 169 16.13 17.44 3.75
CA ILE A 169 16.17 18.37 4.88
C ILE A 169 16.71 17.70 6.14
N ILE A 170 16.23 16.49 6.45
CA ILE A 170 16.68 15.73 7.63
C ILE A 170 18.16 15.37 7.48
N ALA A 171 18.58 14.86 6.33
CA ALA A 171 19.97 14.50 6.06
C ALA A 171 20.90 15.72 6.16
N ALA A 172 20.50 16.87 5.62
CA ALA A 172 21.27 18.11 5.71
C ALA A 172 21.42 18.59 7.16
N LYS A 173 20.34 18.59 7.95
CA LYS A 173 20.36 18.98 9.37
C LYS A 173 21.16 18.01 10.25
N ALA A 174 21.20 16.73 9.89
CA ALA A 174 21.93 15.70 10.60
C ALA A 174 23.44 15.65 10.24
N GLY A 175 23.95 16.59 9.44
CA GLY A 175 25.38 16.65 9.08
C GLY A 175 25.75 15.87 7.82
N GLY A 176 24.77 15.52 6.99
CA GLY A 176 24.94 14.83 5.71
C GLY A 176 24.71 13.33 5.81
N PHE A 177 24.18 12.74 4.73
CA PHE A 177 23.83 11.31 4.66
C PHE A 177 25.01 10.39 5.02
N THR A 178 26.18 10.65 4.45
CA THR A 178 27.38 9.82 4.63
C THR A 178 27.84 9.80 6.09
N ARG A 179 27.87 10.96 6.74
CA ARG A 179 28.27 11.08 8.15
C ARG A 179 27.30 10.34 9.06
N VAL A 180 26.00 10.58 8.88
CA VAL A 180 24.95 9.89 9.63
C VAL A 180 25.06 8.38 9.47
N HIS A 181 25.32 7.88 8.25
CA HIS A 181 25.48 6.44 8.03
C HIS A 181 26.74 5.87 8.68
N ALA A 182 27.85 6.60 8.66
CA ALA A 182 29.08 6.19 9.35
C ALA A 182 28.87 6.11 10.88
N ASP A 183 28.22 7.13 11.45
CA ASP A 183 27.91 7.17 12.88
C ASP A 183 26.94 6.04 13.27
N LEU A 184 25.90 5.80 12.47
CA LEU A 184 24.97 4.69 12.68
C LEU A 184 25.61 3.31 12.52
N PHE A 185 26.56 3.15 11.60
CA PHE A 185 27.26 1.88 11.42
C PHE A 185 28.10 1.51 12.64
N THR A 186 28.72 2.51 13.28
CA THR A 186 29.55 2.30 14.47
C THR A 186 28.71 2.10 15.73
N THR A 187 27.62 2.86 15.90
CA THR A 187 26.75 2.79 17.09
C THR A 187 25.69 1.69 17.04
N LEU A 188 25.16 1.41 15.85
CA LEU A 188 24.03 0.52 15.59
C LEU A 188 24.35 -0.48 14.48
N GLY A 189 25.57 -1.03 14.45
CA GLY A 189 26.01 -1.96 13.41
C GLY A 189 25.07 -3.16 13.15
N GLY A 190 24.33 -3.60 14.18
CA GLY A 190 23.29 -4.63 14.05
C GLY A 190 22.12 -4.26 13.12
N HIS A 191 21.85 -2.97 12.91
CA HIS A 191 20.86 -2.49 11.96
C HIS A 191 21.33 -2.63 10.51
N PHE A 192 22.63 -2.79 10.26
CA PHE A 192 23.19 -2.93 8.91
C PHE A 192 23.41 -4.41 8.53
N SER A 193 23.29 -5.32 9.48
CA SER A 193 23.45 -6.76 9.25
C SER A 193 22.10 -7.43 9.01
N ARG A 194 22.14 -8.63 8.41
CA ARG A 194 21.02 -9.57 8.39
C ARG A 194 21.26 -10.61 9.48
N PRO A 195 20.24 -11.04 10.24
CA PRO A 195 18.78 -10.81 10.09
C PRO A 195 18.21 -9.48 10.65
N GLY A 196 19.06 -8.50 10.97
CA GLY A 196 18.68 -7.23 11.61
C GLY A 196 18.76 -7.31 13.14
N THR A 197 18.64 -6.16 13.81
CA THR A 197 18.69 -6.09 15.28
C THR A 197 17.57 -6.93 15.90
N GLY A 198 17.92 -7.87 16.77
CA GLY A 198 16.97 -8.81 17.39
C GLY A 198 16.59 -10.01 16.52
N ALA A 199 17.28 -10.22 15.40
CA ALA A 199 17.07 -11.29 14.44
C ALA A 199 15.63 -11.52 13.90
N PRO A 200 14.86 -10.45 13.58
CA PRO A 200 13.48 -10.58 13.16
C PRO A 200 13.29 -11.14 11.73
N MET A 201 14.29 -10.99 10.86
CA MET A 201 14.20 -11.38 9.45
C MET A 201 15.06 -12.62 9.15
N THR A 202 14.72 -13.74 9.78
CA THR A 202 15.38 -15.03 9.49
C THR A 202 15.17 -15.42 8.01
N PRO A 203 16.04 -16.26 7.43
CA PRO A 203 15.88 -16.70 6.04
C PRO A 203 14.51 -17.33 5.75
N GLY A 204 13.95 -18.08 6.71
CA GLY A 204 12.61 -18.67 6.58
C GLY A 204 11.50 -17.62 6.51
N ILE A 205 11.54 -16.60 7.38
CA ILE A 205 10.59 -15.47 7.34
C ILE A 205 10.74 -14.69 6.03
N TRP A 206 11.98 -14.47 5.59
CA TRP A 206 12.27 -13.76 4.35
C TRP A 206 11.66 -14.45 3.13
N ILE A 207 11.90 -15.75 2.97
CA ILE A 207 11.30 -16.57 1.89
C ILE A 207 9.77 -16.60 2.03
N GLY A 208 9.28 -16.74 3.26
CA GLY A 208 7.84 -16.69 3.56
C GLY A 208 7.18 -15.42 3.05
N TYR A 209 7.79 -14.24 3.26
CA TYR A 209 7.30 -12.97 2.71
C TYR A 209 7.30 -12.96 1.18
N MET A 210 8.34 -13.50 0.52
CA MET A 210 8.40 -13.54 -0.94
C MET A 210 7.26 -14.36 -1.54
N VAL A 211 7.02 -15.55 -0.97
CA VAL A 211 5.93 -16.43 -1.43
C VAL A 211 4.58 -15.81 -1.11
N LEU A 212 4.42 -15.27 0.10
CA LEU A 212 3.18 -14.62 0.51
C LEU A 212 2.84 -13.49 -0.45
N TRP A 213 3.76 -12.55 -0.71
CA TRP A 213 3.49 -11.36 -1.52
C TRP A 213 3.23 -11.66 -2.99
N PHE A 214 3.77 -12.76 -3.51
CA PHE A 214 3.42 -13.22 -4.84
C PHE A 214 1.94 -13.63 -4.94
N VAL A 215 1.37 -14.21 -3.88
CA VAL A 215 0.01 -14.76 -3.85
C VAL A 215 -1.01 -13.83 -3.19
N SER A 216 -0.58 -12.97 -2.27
CA SER A 216 -1.45 -12.21 -1.37
C SER A 216 -2.12 -11.00 -2.02
N VAL A 217 -1.87 -10.75 -3.30
CA VAL A 217 -2.44 -9.58 -4.00
C VAL A 217 -3.17 -10.01 -5.28
N PRO A 218 -4.41 -10.48 -5.14
CA PRO A 218 -5.42 -10.23 -6.16
C PRO A 218 -6.05 -8.86 -5.83
N MET A 219 -5.64 -7.79 -6.52
CA MET A 219 -6.53 -6.62 -6.60
C MET A 219 -7.64 -6.93 -7.61
#